data_AF-A0A849QZ61-F1
#
_entry.id   AF-A0A849QZ61-F1
#
_cell.length_a   1.000
_cell.length_b   1.000
_cell.length_c   1.000
_cell.angle_alpha   90.00
_cell.angle_beta   90.00
_cell.angle_gamma   90.00
#
_symmetry.space_group_name_H-M   'P 1'
#
loop_
_entity.id
_entity.type
_entity.pdbx_description
1 polymer ?
#
loop_
_entity_poly.entity_id
_entity_poly.type
_entity_poly.pdbx_seq_one_letter_code
_entity_poly.pdbx_strand_id
1 'polypeptide(L)'
;FELGEQVVESSLDLFGGMIGPFCLETVCTDELEFRIFEISARIVAGTNLYMSGSPYSDLIGPNFSTGRRIAREIKKAVKYDKLEEVLS
;
A
#
# COMPACT_ATOMS: atom_id res chain seq x y z
N PHE A 1 -2.15 4.79 -11.85
CA PHE A 1 -1.59 5.41 -10.63
C PHE A 1 -2.51 6.50 -10.08
N GLU A 2 -3.20 7.26 -10.94
CA GLU A 2 -4.11 8.36 -10.58
C GLU A 2 -5.09 8.09 -9.41
N LEU A 3 -5.84 6.98 -9.43
CA LEU A 3 -6.78 6.66 -8.33
C LEU A 3 -6.11 6.54 -6.96
N GLY A 4 -4.91 5.95 -6.91
CA GLY A 4 -4.15 5.81 -5.67
C GLY A 4 -3.56 7.15 -5.22
N GLU A 5 -3.10 7.96 -6.17
CA GLU A 5 -2.57 9.30 -5.91
C GLU A 5 -3.62 10.23 -5.31
N GLN A 6 -4.82 10.28 -5.89
CA GLN A 6 -5.94 11.08 -5.38
C GLN A 6 -6.30 10.73 -3.93
N VAL A 7 -6.23 9.44 -3.57
CA VAL A 7 -6.48 8.99 -2.19
C VAL A 7 -5.37 9.43 -1.26
N VAL A 8 -4.10 9.35 -1.68
CA VAL A 8 -2.97 9.82 -0.89
C VAL A 8 -3.02 11.33 -0.71
N GLU A 9 -3.28 12.11 -1.75
CA GLU A 9 -3.43 13.57 -1.68
C GLU A 9 -4.56 13.95 -0.72
N SER A 10 -5.74 13.34 -0.88
CA SER A 10 -6.87 13.58 0.03
C SER A 10 -6.52 13.20 1.48
N SER A 11 -5.74 12.14 1.69
CA SER A 11 -5.30 11.74 3.04
C SER A 11 -4.31 12.72 3.67
N LEU A 12 -3.48 13.39 2.86
CA LEU A 12 -2.56 14.43 3.35
C LEU A 12 -3.34 15.62 3.90
N ASP A 13 -4.34 16.08 3.16
CA ASP A 13 -5.17 17.23 3.55
C ASP A 13 -6.05 16.94 4.78
N LEU A 14 -6.57 15.72 4.90
CA LEU A 14 -7.54 15.36 5.94
C LEU A 14 -6.91 14.75 7.20
N PHE A 15 -5.83 13.96 7.05
CA PHE A 15 -5.32 13.09 8.09
C PHE A 15 -3.78 13.16 8.27
N GLY A 16 -3.10 14.06 7.56
CA GLY A 16 -1.64 14.16 7.60
C GLY A 16 -0.89 13.11 6.79
N GLY A 17 -1.62 12.30 5.99
CA GLY A 17 -1.07 11.36 5.02
C GLY A 17 -1.51 9.92 5.23
N MET A 18 -0.96 9.04 4.40
CA MET A 18 -1.22 7.60 4.42
C MET A 18 0.08 6.83 4.60
N ILE A 19 0.27 6.26 5.79
CA ILE A 19 1.47 5.51 6.16
C ILE A 19 1.21 4.00 6.00
N GLY A 20 2.09 3.33 5.27
CA GLY A 20 2.02 1.87 5.08
C GLY A 20 1.11 1.46 3.91
N PRO A 21 0.65 0.18 3.89
CA PRO A 21 -0.15 -0.34 2.80
C PRO A 21 -1.62 0.06 2.92
N PHE A 22 -2.25 0.28 1.77
CA PHE A 22 -3.69 0.44 1.65
C PHE A 22 -4.21 -0.32 0.42
N CYS A 23 -5.52 -0.48 0.33
CA CYS A 23 -6.18 -1.12 -0.80
C CYS A 23 -7.39 -0.30 -1.24
N LEU A 24 -7.52 -0.11 -2.56
CA LEU A 24 -8.73 0.39 -3.18
C LEU A 24 -9.53 -0.82 -3.65
N GLU A 25 -10.71 -1.00 -3.10
CA GLU A 25 -11.61 -2.10 -3.48
C GLU A 25 -12.49 -1.62 -4.62
N THR A 26 -12.30 -2.22 -5.79
CA THR A 26 -12.86 -1.73 -7.05
C THR A 26 -13.58 -2.81 -7.84
N VAL A 27 -14.49 -2.37 -8.70
CA VAL A 27 -15.08 -3.16 -9.78
C VAL A 27 -14.65 -2.55 -11.11
N CYS A 28 -14.28 -3.37 -12.08
CA CYS A 28 -14.02 -2.95 -13.46
C CYS A 28 -15.30 -3.14 -14.28
N THR A 29 -15.81 -2.06 -14.90
CA THR A 29 -16.99 -2.13 -15.79
C THR A 29 -16.62 -2.69 -17.16
N ASP A 30 -17.62 -2.99 -17.99
CA ASP A 30 -17.47 -3.41 -19.38
C ASP A 30 -16.92 -2.30 -20.29
N GLU A 31 -17.01 -1.03 -19.88
CA GLU A 31 -16.31 0.10 -20.50
C GLU A 31 -14.89 0.31 -19.98
N LEU A 32 -14.35 -0.63 -19.17
CA LEU A 32 -13.03 -0.57 -18.57
C LEU A 32 -12.85 0.58 -17.56
N GLU A 33 -13.93 1.02 -16.92
CA GLU A 33 -13.88 1.99 -15.83
C GLU A 33 -13.70 1.29 -14.47
N PHE A 34 -12.84 1.82 -13.62
CA PHE A 34 -12.75 1.37 -12.23
C PHE A 34 -13.71 2.17 -11.34
N ARG A 35 -14.65 1.48 -10.69
CA ARG A 35 -15.52 2.04 -9.66
C ARG A 35 -15.05 1.58 -8.29
N ILE A 36 -14.64 2.53 -7.45
CA ILE A 36 -14.20 2.28 -6.07
C ILE A 36 -15.45 2.28 -5.18
N PHE A 37 -15.58 1.26 -4.33
CA PHE A 37 -16.66 1.20 -3.35
C PHE A 37 -16.15 1.22 -1.90
N GLU A 38 -14.90 0.85 -1.66
CA GLU A 38 -14.28 0.89 -0.33
C GLU A 38 -12.78 1.20 -0.41
N ILE A 39 -12.26 1.84 0.65
CA ILE A 39 -10.83 2.05 0.88
C ILE A 39 -10.45 1.38 2.21
N SER A 40 -9.57 0.40 2.12
CA SER A 40 -8.95 -0.22 3.29
C SER A 40 -7.61 0.46 3.58
N ALA A 41 -7.55 1.35 4.58
CA ALA A 41 -6.34 2.08 4.99
C ALA A 41 -5.34 1.23 5.81
N ARG A 42 -5.23 -0.06 5.48
CA ARG A 42 -4.33 -1.03 6.11
C ARG A 42 -4.08 -2.22 5.18
N ILE A 43 -3.25 -3.16 5.64
CA ILE A 43 -3.08 -4.45 4.96
C ILE A 43 -4.43 -5.22 4.89
N VAL A 44 -4.67 -5.87 3.76
CA VAL A 44 -5.87 -6.67 3.47
C VAL A 44 -5.54 -8.14 3.28
N ALA A 45 -6.54 -9.01 3.49
CA ALA A 45 -6.39 -10.46 3.38
C ALA A 45 -5.95 -10.92 1.98
N GLY A 46 -6.28 -10.17 0.92
CA GLY A 46 -5.84 -10.47 -0.45
C GLY A 46 -4.31 -10.55 -0.60
N THR A 47 -3.56 -9.91 0.30
CA THR A 47 -2.09 -9.99 0.28
C THR A 47 -1.53 -11.34 0.75
N ASN A 48 -2.34 -12.18 1.41
CA ASN A 48 -1.92 -13.49 1.93
C ASN A 48 -1.56 -14.48 0.83
N LEU A 49 -2.10 -14.31 -0.39
CA LEU A 49 -1.74 -15.14 -1.54
C LEU A 49 -0.30 -14.91 -2.02
N TYR A 50 0.30 -13.79 -1.61
CA TYR A 50 1.58 -13.30 -2.13
C TYR A 50 2.69 -13.32 -1.08
N MET A 51 2.70 -14.32 -0.20
CA MET A 51 3.75 -14.46 0.83
C MET A 51 5.16 -14.59 0.23
N SER A 52 5.28 -15.29 -0.90
CA SER A 52 6.55 -15.50 -1.62
C SER A 52 6.79 -14.48 -2.73
N GLY A 53 5.93 -13.46 -2.85
CA GLY A 53 5.93 -12.50 -3.96
C GLY A 53 4.65 -12.54 -4.78
N SER A 54 4.50 -11.55 -5.64
CA SER A 54 3.45 -11.40 -6.64
C SER A 54 4.10 -11.02 -7.98
N PRO A 55 3.39 -11.19 -9.12
CA PRO A 55 3.90 -10.78 -10.42
C PRO A 55 4.42 -9.33 -10.47
N TYR A 56 3.84 -8.44 -9.66
CA TYR A 56 4.28 -7.05 -9.55
C TYR A 56 5.47 -6.88 -8.60
N SER A 57 5.47 -7.55 -7.43
CA SER A 57 6.57 -7.40 -6.48
C SER A 57 7.89 -7.96 -7.00
N ASP A 58 7.82 -8.97 -7.87
CA ASP A 58 8.99 -9.64 -8.44
C ASP A 58 9.80 -8.69 -9.35
N LEU A 59 9.17 -7.62 -9.87
CA LEU A 59 9.86 -6.54 -10.59
C LEU A 59 10.77 -5.70 -9.67
N ILE A 60 10.52 -5.72 -8.36
CA ILE A 60 11.30 -5.01 -7.34
C ILE A 60 12.37 -5.95 -6.75
N GLY A 61 12.02 -7.22 -6.55
CA GLY A 61 12.94 -8.27 -6.14
C GLY A 61 12.22 -9.52 -5.63
N PRO A 62 12.98 -10.59 -5.36
CA PRO A 62 12.39 -11.87 -4.97
C PRO A 62 11.85 -11.89 -3.54
N ASN A 63 10.83 -12.71 -3.29
CA ASN A 63 10.27 -12.99 -1.97
C ASN A 63 9.72 -11.75 -1.23
N PHE A 64 8.97 -10.91 -1.95
CA PHE A 64 8.39 -9.68 -1.40
C PHE A 64 6.88 -9.78 -1.14
N SER A 65 6.51 -10.10 0.11
CA SER A 65 5.14 -9.90 0.58
C SER A 65 4.91 -8.48 1.10
N THR A 66 3.64 -8.08 1.23
CA THR A 66 3.26 -6.81 1.87
C THR A 66 3.78 -6.73 3.31
N GLY A 67 3.69 -7.83 4.07
CA GLY A 67 4.26 -7.92 5.43
C GLY A 67 5.78 -7.70 5.44
N ARG A 68 6.52 -8.33 4.51
CA ARG A 68 7.97 -8.11 4.39
C ARG A 68 8.29 -6.67 3.96
N ARG A 69 7.46 -6.06 3.11
CA ARG A 69 7.60 -4.66 2.70
C ARG A 69 7.44 -3.71 3.88
N ILE A 70 6.47 -3.94 4.78
CA ILE A 70 6.29 -3.16 6.01
C ILE A 70 7.51 -3.31 6.93
N ALA A 71 7.94 -4.55 7.20
CA ALA A 71 9.11 -4.80 8.05
C ALA A 71 10.40 -4.14 7.50
N ARG A 72 10.56 -4.11 6.18
CA ARG A 72 11.67 -3.40 5.53
C ARG A 72 11.59 -1.88 5.70
N GLU A 73 10.38 -1.30 5.69
CA GLU A 73 10.22 0.13 5.93
C GLU A 73 10.64 0.48 7.35
N ILE A 74 10.14 -0.26 8.35
CA ILE A 74 10.52 -0.07 9.75
C ILE A 74 12.04 -0.21 9.91
N LYS A 75 12.65 -1.25 9.33
CA LYS A 75 14.12 -1.44 9.38
C LYS A 75 14.89 -0.28 8.74
N LYS A 76 14.38 0.30 7.65
CA LYS A 76 14.99 1.48 7.01
C LYS A 76 14.82 2.72 7.89
N ALA A 77 13.61 2.96 8.41
CA ALA A 77 13.32 4.08 9.28
C ALA A 77 14.24 4.10 10.50
N VAL A 78 14.42 2.95 11.17
CA VAL A 78 15.41 2.79 12.26
C VAL A 78 16.83 3.10 11.78
N LYS A 79 17.24 2.56 10.62
CA LYS A 79 18.59 2.77 10.08
C LYS A 79 18.87 4.25 9.77
N TYR A 80 17.86 5.00 9.37
CA TYR A 80 17.98 6.41 8.98
C TYR A 80 17.55 7.39 10.08
N ASP A 81 17.33 6.91 11.31
CA ASP A 81 16.87 7.71 12.45
C ASP A 81 15.56 8.47 12.17
N LYS A 82 14.66 7.83 11.40
CA LYS A 82 13.36 8.34 10.94
C LYS A 82 12.20 7.48 11.45
N LEU A 83 12.38 6.78 12.56
CA LEU A 83 11.35 5.86 13.08
C LEU A 83 10.04 6.62 13.41
N GLU A 84 10.15 7.84 13.92
CA GLU A 84 9.00 8.70 14.23
C GLU A 84 8.17 9.08 13.00
N GLU A 85 8.73 9.00 11.77
CA GLU A 85 7.99 9.29 10.53
C GLU A 85 7.05 8.15 10.11
N VAL A 86 7.21 6.95 10.67
CA VAL A 86 6.44 5.75 10.31
C VAL A 86 5.64 5.18 11.48
N LEU A 87 5.61 5.90 12.60
CA LEU A 87 4.81 5.61 13.77
C LEU A 87 3.78 6.74 13.96
N SER A 88 2.69 6.43 14.64
CA SER A 88 1.61 7.38 14.97
C SER A 88 1.22 7.24 16.43
#